data_AF-A0A2A4RF04-F1
#
_entry.id   AF-A0A2A4RF04-F1
#
_cell.length_a   1.000
_cell.length_b   1.000
_cell.length_c   1.000
_cell.angle_alpha   90.00
_cell.angle_beta   90.00
_cell.angle_gamma   90.00
#
_symmetry.space_group_name_H-M   'P 1'
#
loop_
_entity.id
_entity.type
_entity.pdbx_description
1 polymer ?
#
loop_
_entity_poly.entity_id
_entity_poly.type
_entity_poly.pdbx_seq_one_letter_code
_entity_poly.pdbx_strand_id
1 'polypeptide(L)'
;MFGFFSSNKQRKAARRIASELHRQVRDAIKANEAEASSRVTSLFTLGYLYGLLRQGFTNQGFQGEAMAEKYFKPICKKIPGNFYKVIREQSDELEIAIEKNDKESISFYESGLNAGIHDAVMFRISASNVENNFFNYLTNQALDFEDKSK
;
A
#
# COMPACT_ATOMS: atom_id res chain seq x y z
N MET A 1 13.18 21.23 21.88
CA MET A 1 13.64 20.99 20.48
C MET A 1 13.39 19.56 19.95
N PHE A 2 12.76 18.64 20.69
CA PHE A 2 12.59 17.23 20.26
C PHE A 2 11.52 17.00 19.15
N GLY A 3 10.59 17.93 18.93
CA GLY A 3 9.51 17.78 17.93
C GLY A 3 9.96 17.91 16.46
N PHE A 4 11.01 18.67 16.17
CA PHE A 4 11.50 18.88 14.79
C PHE A 4 12.24 17.66 14.22
N PHE A 5 12.96 16.91 15.06
CA PHE A 5 13.69 15.72 14.62
C PHE A 5 12.74 14.54 14.32
N SER A 6 11.69 14.37 15.12
CA SER A 6 10.66 13.34 14.89
C SER A 6 9.90 13.60 13.58
N SER A 7 9.50 14.85 13.32
CA SER A 7 8.78 15.19 12.09
C SER A 7 9.62 14.99 10.83
N ASN A 8 10.93 15.27 10.88
CA ASN A 8 11.84 15.02 9.76
C ASN A 8 12.03 13.53 9.47
N LYS A 9 12.16 12.68 10.51
CA LYS A 9 12.24 11.22 10.33
C LYS A 9 10.94 10.65 9.74
N GLN A 10 9.78 11.08 10.23
CA GLN A 10 8.48 10.69 9.68
C GLN A 10 8.33 11.08 8.20
N ARG A 11 8.72 12.31 7.83
CA ARG A 11 8.68 12.75 6.42
C ARG A 11 9.63 11.95 5.53
N LYS A 12 10.81 11.57 6.04
CA LYS A 12 11.77 10.74 5.30
C LYS A 12 11.20 9.33 5.07
N ALA A 13 10.56 8.74 6.08
CA ALA A 13 9.84 7.48 5.97
C ALA A 13 8.76 7.53 4.89
N ALA A 14 7.86 8.52 4.99
CA ALA A 14 6.77 8.73 4.05
C ALA A 14 7.27 8.91 2.60
N ARG A 15 8.35 9.68 2.39
CA ARG A 15 8.95 9.88 1.07
C ARG A 15 9.50 8.59 0.47
N ARG A 16 10.15 7.74 1.27
CA ARG A 16 10.66 6.44 0.81
C ARG A 16 9.52 5.54 0.36
N ILE A 17 8.49 5.39 1.20
CA ILE A 17 7.30 4.60 0.86
C ILE A 17 6.65 5.14 -0.41
N ALA A 18 6.43 6.46 -0.51
CA ALA A 18 5.85 7.07 -1.70
C ALA A 18 6.68 6.86 -2.98
N SER A 19 8.01 6.92 -2.87
CA SER A 19 8.89 6.75 -4.03
C SER A 19 8.84 5.32 -4.55
N GLU A 20 8.78 4.35 -3.64
CA GLU A 20 8.72 2.94 -3.98
C GLU A 20 7.35 2.55 -4.54
N LEU A 21 6.26 3.01 -3.94
CA LEU A 21 4.91 2.86 -4.51
C LEU A 21 4.82 3.47 -5.90
N HIS A 22 5.35 4.69 -6.10
CA HIS A 22 5.38 5.33 -7.41
C HIS A 22 6.17 4.48 -8.42
N ARG A 23 7.32 3.94 -8.02
CA ARG A 23 8.14 3.07 -8.86
C ARG A 23 7.35 1.84 -9.29
N GLN A 24 6.74 1.12 -8.35
CA GLN A 24 5.98 -0.11 -8.63
C GLN A 24 4.77 0.17 -9.53
N VAL A 25 3.98 1.21 -9.27
CA VAL A 25 2.83 1.59 -10.13
C VAL A 25 3.30 1.95 -11.54
N ARG A 26 4.35 2.77 -11.65
CA ARG A 26 4.90 3.17 -12.95
C ARG A 26 5.43 1.98 -13.74
N ASP A 27 6.17 1.10 -13.08
CA ASP A 27 6.78 -0.07 -13.72
C ASP A 27 5.68 -1.08 -14.12
N ALA A 28 4.61 -1.24 -13.32
CA ALA A 28 3.46 -2.07 -13.67
C ALA A 28 2.68 -1.51 -14.87
N ILE A 29 2.43 -0.19 -14.92
CA ILE A 29 1.81 0.47 -16.07
C ILE A 29 2.63 0.25 -17.34
N LYS A 30 3.97 0.33 -17.25
CA LYS A 30 4.86 0.05 -18.39
C LYS A 30 4.81 -1.41 -18.85
N ALA A 31 4.61 -2.35 -17.92
CA ALA A 31 4.54 -3.77 -18.23
C ALA A 31 3.19 -4.16 -18.86
N ASN A 32 2.08 -3.66 -18.30
CA ASN A 32 0.73 -3.89 -18.80
C ASN A 32 -0.22 -2.81 -18.30
N GLU A 33 -0.40 -1.75 -19.09
CA GLU A 33 -1.22 -0.58 -18.70
C GLU A 33 -2.68 -0.93 -18.41
N ALA A 34 -3.29 -1.81 -19.22
CA ALA A 34 -4.70 -2.17 -19.06
C ALA A 34 -4.94 -2.92 -17.74
N GLU A 35 -4.12 -3.95 -17.47
CA GLU A 35 -4.22 -4.72 -16.23
C GLU A 35 -3.90 -3.86 -15.01
N ALA A 36 -2.79 -3.11 -15.06
CA ALA A 36 -2.38 -2.25 -13.95
C ALA A 36 -3.45 -1.19 -13.65
N SER A 37 -4.04 -0.56 -14.68
CA SER A 37 -5.08 0.45 -14.50
C SER A 37 -6.35 -0.14 -13.88
N SER A 38 -6.74 -1.37 -14.24
CA SER A 38 -7.90 -2.02 -13.63
C SER A 38 -7.66 -2.39 -12.16
N ARG A 39 -6.43 -2.77 -11.82
CA ARG A 39 -6.09 -3.29 -10.48
C ARG A 39 -5.73 -2.20 -9.49
N VAL A 40 -5.16 -1.10 -9.95
CA VAL A 40 -4.74 0.00 -9.09
C VAL A 40 -5.93 0.70 -8.41
N THR A 41 -7.14 0.47 -8.90
CA THR A 41 -8.40 1.03 -8.40
C THR A 41 -9.21 0.03 -7.58
N SER A 42 -8.58 -0.96 -6.94
CA SER A 42 -9.27 -2.05 -6.24
C SER A 42 -9.25 -1.93 -4.71
N LEU A 43 -10.15 -2.67 -4.06
CA LEU A 43 -10.14 -2.90 -2.61
C LEU A 43 -8.84 -3.52 -2.12
N PHE A 44 -8.22 -4.42 -2.90
CA PHE A 44 -6.89 -4.93 -2.61
C PHE A 44 -5.87 -3.80 -2.52
N THR A 45 -5.88 -2.85 -3.46
CA THR A 45 -4.95 -1.72 -3.44
C THR A 45 -5.15 -0.85 -2.20
N LEU A 46 -6.40 -0.59 -1.81
CA LEU A 46 -6.71 0.12 -0.57
C LEU A 46 -6.11 -0.60 0.65
N GLY A 47 -6.35 -1.91 0.77
CA GLY A 47 -5.80 -2.75 1.84
C GLY A 47 -4.28 -2.73 1.85
N TYR A 48 -3.64 -2.93 0.69
CA TYR A 48 -2.20 -2.91 0.52
C TYR A 48 -1.57 -1.62 1.02
N LEU A 49 -2.10 -0.47 0.59
CA LEU A 49 -1.59 0.83 1.01
C LEU A 49 -1.69 1.01 2.52
N TYR A 50 -2.84 0.67 3.09
CA TYR A 50 -3.06 0.82 4.53
C TYR A 50 -2.13 -0.10 5.33
N GLY A 51 -2.00 -1.38 4.95
CA GLY A 51 -1.09 -2.34 5.56
C GLY A 51 0.37 -1.91 5.49
N LEU A 52 0.82 -1.50 4.30
CA LEU A 52 2.18 -1.03 4.05
C LEU A 52 2.51 0.20 4.89
N LEU A 53 1.61 1.18 4.96
CA LEU A 53 1.83 2.40 5.71
C LEU A 53 1.84 2.15 7.21
N ARG A 54 0.80 1.49 7.72
CA ARG A 54 0.64 1.19 9.14
C ARG A 54 1.83 0.42 9.66
N GLN A 55 2.19 -0.69 9.00
CA GLN A 55 3.32 -1.50 9.42
C GLN A 55 4.66 -0.81 9.13
N GLY A 56 4.80 -0.10 8.02
CA GLY A 56 6.02 0.60 7.63
C GLY A 56 6.41 1.73 8.59
N PHE A 57 5.42 2.43 9.17
CA PHE A 57 5.65 3.42 10.23
C PHE A 57 5.92 2.75 11.58
N THR A 58 5.19 1.69 11.93
CA THR A 58 5.44 0.90 13.15
C THR A 58 6.88 0.36 13.20
N ASN A 59 7.36 -0.19 12.07
CA ASN A 59 8.73 -0.71 11.94
C ASN A 59 9.81 0.35 12.13
N GLN A 60 9.46 1.64 12.07
CA GLN A 60 10.36 2.77 12.31
C GLN A 60 10.21 3.38 13.72
N GLY A 61 9.44 2.72 14.60
CA GLY A 61 9.21 3.15 15.98
C GLY A 61 8.20 4.27 16.13
N PHE A 62 7.31 4.46 15.14
CA PHE A 62 6.21 5.43 15.21
C PHE A 62 4.88 4.75 15.53
N GLN A 63 3.88 5.55 15.94
CA GLN A 63 2.49 5.11 16.07
C GLN A 63 1.91 4.82 14.68
N GLY A 64 1.96 3.57 14.24
CA GLY A 64 1.66 3.16 12.86
C GLY A 64 0.31 3.64 12.36
N GLU A 65 -0.73 3.47 13.17
CA GLU A 65 -2.11 3.87 12.86
C GLU A 65 -2.23 5.37 12.58
N ALA A 66 -1.88 6.20 13.58
CA ALA A 66 -1.92 7.65 13.46
C ALA A 66 -1.02 8.18 12.33
N MET A 67 0.10 7.50 12.03
CA MET A 67 0.96 7.90 10.91
C MET A 67 0.40 7.46 9.55
N ALA A 68 -0.25 6.30 9.46
CA ALA A 68 -0.93 5.87 8.26
C ALA A 68 -2.00 6.89 7.88
N GLU A 69 -2.92 7.22 8.78
CA GLU A 69 -3.95 8.26 8.55
C GLU A 69 -3.34 9.61 8.12
N LYS A 70 -2.32 10.07 8.86
CA LYS A 70 -1.66 11.36 8.61
C LYS A 70 -0.98 11.42 7.23
N TYR A 71 -0.35 10.34 6.79
CA TYR A 71 0.48 10.32 5.59
C TYR A 71 -0.16 9.63 4.38
N PHE A 72 -1.31 8.98 4.53
CA PHE A 72 -2.03 8.31 3.45
C PHE A 72 -2.25 9.25 2.26
N LYS A 73 -2.95 10.37 2.49
CA LYS A 73 -3.23 11.37 1.45
C LYS A 73 -1.95 11.99 0.85
N PRO A 74 -0.98 12.47 1.65
CA PRO A 74 0.30 12.96 1.11
C PRO A 74 1.04 11.96 0.23
N ILE A 75 0.99 10.67 0.55
CA ILE A 75 1.68 9.61 -0.20
C ILE A 75 0.93 9.29 -1.48
N CYS A 76 -0.39 9.11 -1.43
CA CYS A 76 -1.20 8.85 -2.63
C CYS A 76 -1.12 10.00 -3.64
N LYS A 77 -0.96 11.25 -3.19
CA LYS A 77 -0.73 12.41 -4.07
C LYS A 77 0.61 12.41 -4.82
N LYS A 78 1.55 11.56 -4.43
CA LYS A 78 2.83 11.38 -5.14
C LYS A 78 2.75 10.31 -6.23
N ILE A 79 1.66 9.56 -6.29
CA ILE A 79 1.40 8.57 -7.31
C ILE A 79 0.61 9.25 -8.44
N PRO A 80 0.95 9.02 -9.73
CA PRO A 80 0.26 9.64 -10.86
C PRO A 80 -1.23 9.29 -10.93
N GLY A 81 -2.02 10.08 -11.66
CA GLY A 81 -3.36 9.67 -12.11
C GLY A 81 -4.51 9.80 -11.11
N ASN A 82 -4.61 10.92 -10.38
CA ASN A 82 -5.69 11.12 -9.37
C ASN A 82 -5.83 9.98 -8.36
N PHE A 83 -4.73 9.25 -8.10
CA PHE A 83 -4.71 8.02 -7.30
C PHE A 83 -5.40 8.15 -5.94
N TYR A 84 -5.19 9.26 -5.24
CA TYR A 84 -5.88 9.51 -3.97
C TYR A 84 -7.41 9.57 -4.09
N LYS A 85 -7.95 10.11 -5.18
CA LYS A 85 -9.40 10.18 -5.40
C LYS A 85 -9.97 8.78 -5.58
N VAL A 86 -9.37 7.99 -6.46
CA VAL A 86 -9.76 6.61 -6.74
C VAL A 86 -9.72 5.76 -5.46
N ILE A 87 -8.62 5.82 -4.71
CA ILE A 87 -8.49 5.03 -3.48
C ILE A 87 -9.49 5.46 -2.40
N ARG A 88 -9.92 6.74 -2.41
CA ARG A 88 -10.97 7.20 -1.51
C ARG A 88 -12.33 6.59 -1.88
N GLU A 89 -12.66 6.51 -3.17
CA GLU A 89 -13.89 5.86 -3.65
C GLU A 89 -13.92 4.38 -3.21
N GLN A 90 -12.76 3.71 -3.19
CA GLN A 90 -12.64 2.34 -2.66
C GLN A 90 -12.88 2.24 -1.15
N SER A 91 -12.67 3.31 -0.37
CA SER A 91 -13.00 3.31 1.06
C SER A 91 -14.52 3.28 1.27
N ASP A 92 -15.25 4.06 0.48
CA ASP A 92 -16.72 4.07 0.51
C ASP A 92 -17.28 2.70 0.07
N GLU A 93 -16.65 2.06 -0.93
CA GLU A 93 -17.00 0.69 -1.36
C GLU A 93 -16.74 -0.36 -0.26
N LEU A 94 -15.65 -0.23 0.49
CA LEU A 94 -15.36 -1.12 1.62
C LEU A 94 -16.40 -0.97 2.74
N GLU A 95 -16.80 0.26 3.07
CA GLU A 95 -17.85 0.52 4.05
C GLU A 95 -19.16 -0.17 3.64
N ILE A 96 -19.57 -0.02 2.38
CA ILE A 96 -20.75 -0.70 1.81
C ILE A 96 -20.60 -2.22 1.89
N ALA A 97 -19.42 -2.77 1.58
CA ALA A 97 -19.17 -4.20 1.66
C ALA A 97 -19.32 -4.73 3.10
N ILE A 98 -18.81 -3.98 4.10
CA ILE A 98 -18.96 -4.30 5.52
C ILE A 98 -20.43 -4.29 5.93
N GLU A 99 -21.18 -3.24 5.57
CA GLU A 99 -22.61 -3.13 5.88
C GLU A 99 -23.43 -4.28 5.28
N LYS A 100 -23.07 -4.71 4.07
CA LYS A 100 -23.72 -5.82 3.36
C LYS A 100 -23.19 -7.19 3.75
N ASN A 101 -22.15 -7.27 4.59
CA ASN A 101 -21.44 -8.50 4.91
C ASN A 101 -20.97 -9.25 3.65
N ASP A 102 -20.49 -8.51 2.66
CA ASP A 102 -19.90 -9.04 1.44
C ASP A 102 -18.49 -9.58 1.74
N LYS A 103 -18.44 -10.89 2.04
CA LYS A 103 -17.22 -11.59 2.43
C LYS A 103 -16.15 -11.59 1.35
N GLU A 104 -16.53 -11.55 0.07
CA GLU A 104 -15.56 -11.60 -1.03
C GLU A 104 -14.78 -10.28 -1.08
N SER A 105 -15.50 -9.15 -1.09
CA SER A 105 -14.92 -7.81 -1.07
C SER A 105 -14.07 -7.56 0.18
N ILE A 106 -14.56 -7.99 1.36
CA ILE A 106 -13.81 -7.89 2.62
C ILE A 106 -12.53 -8.73 2.57
N SER A 107 -12.62 -9.98 2.13
CA SER A 107 -11.45 -10.88 1.99
C SER A 107 -10.43 -10.33 0.99
N PHE A 108 -10.88 -9.68 -0.08
CA PHE A 108 -9.99 -9.09 -1.07
C PHE A 108 -9.23 -7.89 -0.51
N TYR A 109 -9.89 -7.05 0.27
CA TYR A 109 -9.25 -6.00 1.06
C TYR A 109 -8.24 -6.58 2.06
N GLU A 110 -8.62 -7.61 2.81
CA GLU A 110 -7.73 -8.27 3.79
C GLU A 110 -6.50 -8.92 3.15
N SER A 111 -6.66 -9.49 1.95
CA SER A 111 -5.54 -10.03 1.16
C SER A 111 -4.55 -8.93 0.80
N GLY A 112 -5.06 -7.77 0.35
CA GLY A 112 -4.24 -6.58 0.13
C GLY A 112 -3.55 -6.11 1.41
N LEU A 113 -4.28 -6.05 2.52
CA LEU A 113 -3.76 -5.66 3.83
C LEU A 113 -2.55 -6.52 4.24
N ASN A 114 -2.68 -7.84 4.12
CA ASN A 114 -1.62 -8.78 4.44
C ASN A 114 -0.40 -8.63 3.52
N ALA A 115 -0.63 -8.44 2.21
CA ALA A 115 0.43 -8.16 1.24
C ALA A 115 1.23 -6.90 1.62
N GLY A 116 0.54 -5.82 1.99
CA GLY A 116 1.18 -4.56 2.41
C GLY A 116 1.98 -4.71 3.69
N ILE A 117 1.45 -5.45 4.68
CA ILE A 117 2.16 -5.76 5.93
C ILE A 117 3.43 -6.57 5.64
N HIS A 118 3.35 -7.56 4.76
CA HIS A 118 4.48 -8.39 4.38
C HIS A 118 5.61 -7.55 3.76
N ASP A 119 5.28 -6.71 2.78
CA ASP A 119 6.25 -5.82 2.13
C ASP A 119 6.86 -4.83 3.14
N ALA A 120 6.06 -4.28 4.06
CA ALA A 120 6.54 -3.36 5.09
C ALA A 120 7.61 -3.98 6.00
N VAL A 121 7.53 -5.28 6.29
CA VAL A 121 8.54 -6.02 7.05
C VAL A 121 9.85 -6.11 6.25
N MET A 122 9.75 -6.39 4.95
CA MET A 122 10.91 -6.51 4.05
C MET A 122 11.59 -5.17 3.76
N PHE A 123 10.83 -4.06 3.77
CA PHE A 123 11.34 -2.69 3.64
C PHE A 123 12.39 -2.31 4.70
N ARG A 124 12.42 -2.99 5.85
CA ARG A 124 13.44 -2.79 6.89
C ARG A 124 14.80 -3.37 6.52
N ILE A 125 14.83 -4.35 5.61
CA ILE A 125 15.98 -5.25 5.40
C ILE A 125 16.82 -4.81 4.19
N SER A 126 16.22 -4.34 3.10
CA SER A 126 16.93 -3.61 2.04
C SER A 126 15.96 -2.84 1.15
N ALA A 127 16.36 -1.65 0.69
CA ALA A 127 15.57 -0.88 -0.28
C ALA A 127 15.61 -1.46 -1.71
N SER A 128 16.36 -2.53 -1.96
CA SER A 128 16.61 -3.10 -3.29
C SER A 128 16.00 -4.50 -3.49
N ASN A 129 15.62 -5.22 -2.42
CA ASN A 129 15.04 -6.56 -2.49
C ASN A 129 13.62 -6.61 -1.91
N VAL A 130 12.84 -5.54 -2.05
CA VAL A 130 11.41 -5.61 -1.70
C VAL A 130 10.78 -6.57 -2.71
N GLU A 131 10.46 -7.79 -2.25
CA GLU A 131 9.46 -8.67 -2.87
C GLU A 131 8.24 -7.80 -3.21
N ASN A 132 7.98 -7.59 -4.50
CA ASN A 132 7.12 -6.48 -4.95
C ASN A 132 5.68 -6.97 -5.08
N ASN A 133 5.05 -7.38 -3.97
CA ASN A 133 3.69 -7.92 -4.02
C ASN A 133 2.70 -6.99 -4.70
N PHE A 134 2.90 -5.67 -4.58
CA PHE A 134 2.04 -4.72 -5.29
C PHE A 134 2.32 -4.65 -6.78
N PHE A 135 3.57 -4.64 -7.23
CA PHE A 135 3.88 -4.80 -8.66
C PHE A 135 3.33 -6.14 -9.19
N ASN A 136 3.55 -7.25 -8.47
CA ASN A 136 3.08 -8.58 -8.87
C ASN A 136 1.56 -8.57 -8.99
N TYR A 137 0.85 -8.05 -7.98
CA TYR A 137 -0.60 -7.88 -8.03
C TYR A 137 -1.03 -7.07 -9.26
N LEU A 138 -0.46 -5.89 -9.47
CA LEU A 138 -0.81 -4.99 -10.58
C LEU A 138 -0.51 -5.60 -11.96
N THR A 139 0.40 -6.56 -12.05
CA THR A 139 0.78 -7.26 -13.28
C THR A 139 0.21 -8.67 -13.39
N ASN A 140 -0.72 -9.04 -12.50
CA ASN A 140 -1.34 -10.37 -12.42
C ASN A 140 -0.33 -11.53 -12.28
N GLN A 141 0.72 -11.31 -11.50
CA GLN A 141 1.69 -12.31 -11.09
C GLN A 141 1.37 -12.82 -9.68
N ALA A 142 1.91 -13.99 -9.32
CA ALA A 142 1.74 -14.57 -8.00
C ALA A 142 2.31 -13.67 -6.89
N LEU A 143 1.65 -13.69 -5.74
CA LEU A 143 2.11 -12.94 -4.56
C LEU A 143 3.13 -13.78 -3.78
N ASP A 144 4.24 -13.16 -3.42
CA ASP A 144 5.40 -13.80 -2.80
C ASP A 144 5.08 -14.36 -1.39
N PHE A 145 3.98 -13.93 -0.76
CA PHE A 145 3.53 -14.43 0.53
C PHE A 145 2.53 -15.60 0.46
N GLU A 146 1.99 -15.92 -0.72
CA GLU A 146 1.06 -17.04 -0.92
C GLU A 146 1.82 -18.36 -1.18
N ASP A 147 3.07 -18.29 -1.64
CA ASP A 147 3.86 -19.44 -2.09
C ASP A 147 4.59 -20.21 -0.96
N LYS A 148 4.39 -19.84 0.31
CA LYS A 148 4.97 -20.55 1.49
C LYS A 148 4.08 -21.67 2.04
N SER A 149 3.09 -22.10 1.27
CA SER A 149 2.08 -23.09 1.68
C SER A 149 2.22 -24.45 0.97
N LYS A 150 3.38 -24.77 0.39
CA LYS A 150 3.63 -26.06 -0.27
C LYS A 150 4.80 -26.81 0.37
#